data_AF-A0A6B0XQI4-F1
#
_entry.id   AF-A0A6B0XQI4-F1
#
_cell.length_a   1.000
_cell.length_b   1.000
_cell.length_c   1.000
_cell.angle_alpha   90.00
_cell.angle_beta   90.00
_cell.angle_gamma   90.00
#
_symmetry.space_group_name_H-M   'P 1'
#
loop_
_entity.id
_entity.type
_entity.pdbx_description
1 polymer ?
#
loop_
_entity_poly.entity_id
_entity_poly.type
_entity_poly.pdbx_seq_one_letter_code
_entity_poly.pdbx_strand_id
1 'polypeptide(L)' 'TITPSPHHPLGAKGVGESATVGAPPAIANAVVDALAHLGVTHLDIPITPVKVWEVLNEKGMAE' A
#
# COMPACT_ATOMS: atom_id res chain seq x y z
N THR A 1 15.89 -12.31 15.22
CA THR A 1 15.21 -13.63 15.31
C THR A 1 15.07 -14.19 13.91
N ILE A 2 15.24 -15.51 13.73
CA ILE A 2 14.98 -16.20 12.46
C ILE A 2 13.70 -17.03 12.57
N THR A 3 12.97 -17.18 11.47
CA THR A 3 11.76 -18.01 11.41
C THR A 3 11.86 -18.96 10.20
N PRO A 4 12.58 -20.09 10.32
CA PRO A 4 12.75 -21.06 9.23
C PRO A 4 11.44 -21.78 8.90
N SER A 5 11.38 -22.42 7.73
CA SER A 5 10.33 -23.40 7.42
C SER A 5 10.62 -24.71 8.14
N PRO A 6 9.74 -25.21 9.05
CA PRO A 6 10.01 -26.43 9.81
C PRO A 6 10.01 -27.71 8.96
N HIS A 7 9.52 -27.63 7.71
CA HIS A 7 9.34 -28.80 6.84
C HIS A 7 10.19 -28.76 5.56
N HIS A 8 10.88 -27.64 5.28
CA HIS A 8 11.80 -27.58 4.14
C HIS A 8 13.18 -28.09 4.57
N PRO A 9 13.86 -29.00 3.81
CA PRO A 9 15.13 -29.61 4.22
C PRO A 9 16.25 -28.61 4.60
N LEU A 10 16.22 -27.41 4.02
CA LEU A 10 17.18 -26.34 4.28
C LEU A 10 16.61 -25.20 5.16
N GLY A 11 15.37 -25.32 5.64
CA GLY A 11 14.66 -24.24 6.34
C GLY A 11 14.28 -23.03 5.48
N ALA A 12 14.53 -23.08 4.16
CA ALA A 12 14.28 -21.99 3.22
C ALA A 12 12.78 -21.70 3.00
N LYS A 13 12.48 -20.47 2.57
CA LYS A 13 11.16 -19.97 2.18
C LYS A 13 11.27 -19.24 0.84
N GLY A 14 10.20 -19.27 0.05
CA GLY A 14 10.12 -18.46 -1.16
C GLY A 14 10.02 -16.96 -0.82
N VAL A 15 10.63 -16.12 -1.66
CA VAL A 15 10.65 -14.65 -1.45
C VAL A 15 10.44 -13.84 -2.75
N GLY A 16 10.46 -14.50 -3.91
CA GLY A 16 10.45 -13.82 -5.22
C GLY A 16 9.24 -12.91 -5.45
N GLU A 17 8.08 -13.26 -4.90
CA GLU A 17 6.85 -12.49 -5.03
C GLU A 17 6.57 -11.61 -3.80
N SER A 18 7.30 -11.77 -2.70
CA SER A 18 6.98 -11.09 -1.42
C SER A 18 6.96 -9.57 -1.56
N ALA A 19 7.91 -9.00 -2.31
CA ALA A 19 7.94 -7.56 -2.56
C ALA A 19 6.79 -7.13 -3.49
N THR A 20 6.51 -7.89 -4.55
CA THR A 20 5.43 -7.61 -5.49
C THR A 20 4.05 -7.72 -4.83
N VAL A 21 3.89 -8.59 -3.84
CA VAL A 21 2.66 -8.73 -3.04
C VAL A 21 2.54 -7.62 -1.99
N GLY A 22 3.65 -7.31 -1.28
CA GLY A 22 3.62 -6.36 -0.17
C GLY A 22 3.67 -4.89 -0.57
N ALA A 23 4.36 -4.54 -1.66
CA ALA A 23 4.56 -3.15 -2.06
C ALA A 23 3.28 -2.42 -2.50
N PRO A 24 2.39 -3.01 -3.34
CA PRO A 24 1.16 -2.33 -3.76
C PRO A 24 0.25 -1.88 -2.61
N PRO A 25 -0.12 -2.74 -1.63
CA PRO A 25 -0.93 -2.28 -0.49
C PRO A 25 -0.15 -1.35 0.44
N ALA A 26 1.17 -1.49 0.57
CA ALA A 26 1.97 -0.56 1.38
C ALA A 26 1.89 0.87 0.81
N ILE A 27 2.04 1.02 -0.51
CA ILE A 27 1.91 2.32 -1.19
C ILE A 27 0.47 2.84 -1.11
N ALA A 28 -0.53 1.99 -1.37
CA ALA A 28 -1.93 2.39 -1.32
C ALA A 28 -2.34 2.87 0.07
N ASN A 29 -1.95 2.13 1.12
CA ASN A 29 -2.22 2.50 2.50
C ASN A 29 -1.48 3.78 2.90
N ALA A 30 -0.26 4.03 2.41
CA ALA A 30 0.45 5.28 2.68
C ALA A 30 -0.27 6.50 2.10
N VAL A 31 -0.87 6.39 0.92
CA VAL A 31 -1.67 7.47 0.33
C VAL A 31 -2.96 7.69 1.11
N VAL A 32 -3.67 6.60 1.48
CA VAL A 32 -4.87 6.70 2.31
C VAL A 32 -4.56 7.31 3.68
N ASP A 33 -3.46 6.90 4.32
CA ASP A 33 -3.01 7.45 5.60
C ASP A 33 -2.74 8.97 5.52
N ALA A 34 -2.07 9.42 4.46
CA ALA A 34 -1.83 10.85 4.23
C ALA A 34 -3.14 11.66 4.12
N LEU A 35 -4.20 11.06 3.58
CA LEU A 35 -5.51 11.70 3.38
C LEU A 35 -6.51 11.39 4.52
N ALA A 36 -6.14 10.57 5.50
CA ALA A 36 -7.06 10.11 6.54
C ALA A 36 -7.67 11.26 7.35
N HIS A 37 -6.90 12.33 7.58
CA HIS A 37 -7.36 13.54 8.25
C HIS A 37 -8.48 14.30 7.50
N LEU A 38 -8.68 14.00 6.20
CA LEU A 38 -9.77 14.52 5.37
C LEU A 38 -10.97 13.55 5.31
N GLY A 39 -10.94 12.46 6.09
CA GLY A 39 -11.97 11.43 6.12
C GLY A 39 -11.90 10.41 4.98
N VAL A 40 -10.76 10.31 4.28
CA VAL A 40 -10.54 9.31 3.23
C VAL A 40 -10.18 7.98 3.89
N THR A 41 -10.91 6.92 3.55
CA THR A 41 -10.68 5.56 4.09
C THR A 41 -10.28 4.54 3.04
N HIS A 42 -10.39 4.89 1.76
CA HIS A 42 -10.11 4.00 0.62
C HIS A 42 -9.82 4.82 -0.63
N LEU A 43 -8.98 4.29 -1.52
CA LEU A 43 -8.75 4.83 -2.86
C LEU A 43 -8.47 3.68 -3.84
N ASP A 44 -9.18 3.65 -4.96
CA ASP A 44 -9.04 2.59 -5.94
C ASP A 44 -7.71 2.69 -6.72
N ILE A 45 -6.99 1.56 -6.80
CA ILE A 45 -5.81 1.43 -7.65
C ILE A 45 -6.18 1.41 -9.15
N PRO A 46 -5.29 1.83 -10.06
CA PRO A 46 -4.02 2.51 -9.79
C PRO A 46 -4.26 3.91 -9.21
N ILE A 47 -3.43 4.29 -8.25
CA ILE A 47 -3.45 5.62 -7.64
C ILE A 47 -2.66 6.55 -8.55
N THR A 48 -3.37 7.28 -9.41
CA THR A 48 -2.78 8.26 -10.31
C THR A 48 -2.79 9.65 -9.65
N PRO A 49 -1.91 10.58 -10.05
CA PRO A 49 -1.93 11.95 -9.54
C PRO A 49 -3.30 12.64 -9.71
N VAL A 50 -4.00 12.36 -10.81
CA VAL A 50 -5.34 12.93 -11.08
C VAL A 50 -6.36 12.50 -10.03
N LYS A 51 -6.42 11.20 -9.67
CA LYS A 51 -7.33 10.73 -8.61
C LYS A 51 -7.05 11.38 -7.26
N VAL A 52 -5.77 11.56 -6.93
CA VAL A 52 -5.37 12.23 -5.69
C VAL A 52 -5.78 13.70 -5.72
N TRP A 53 -5.57 14.39 -6.84
CA TRP A 53 -5.99 15.77 -7.02
C TRP A 53 -7.51 15.94 -6.94
N GLU A 54 -8.29 15.05 -7.56
CA GLU A 54 -9.77 15.08 -7.49
C GLU A 54 -10.25 14.99 -6.04
N VAL A 55 -9.69 14.06 -5.25
CA VAL A 55 -10.00 13.94 -3.82
C VAL A 55 -9.62 15.20 -3.05
N LEU A 56 -8.43 15.78 -3.31
CA LEU A 56 -8.02 17.02 -2.65
C LEU A 56 -8.94 18.20 -3.03
N ASN A 57 -9.35 18.29 -4.30
CA ASN A 57 -10.23 19.32 -4.82
C ASN A 57 -11.64 19.20 -4.22
N GLU A 58 -12.21 18.00 -4.14
CA GLU A 58 -13.47 17.72 -3.44
C GLU A 58 -13.44 18.12 -1.97
N LYS A 59 -12.27 18.02 -1.34
CA LYS A 59 -12.03 18.38 0.06
C LYS A 59 -11.64 19.85 0.25
N GLY A 60 -11.58 20.66 -0.81
CA GLY A 60 -11.22 22.08 -0.75
C GLY A 60 -9.76 22.34 -0.40
N MET A 61 -8.87 21.38 -0.71
CA MET A 61 -7.43 21.40 -0.39
C MET A 61 -6.54 21.62 -1.62
N ALA A 62 -7.13 21.72 -2.82
CA ALA A 62 -6.41 22.00 -4.06
C ALA A 62 -6.57 23.47 -4.48
N GLU A 63 -5.48 24.08 -4.96
CA GLU A 63 -5.46 25.40 -5.62
C GLU A 63 -5.66 25.29 -7.14
#